data_AF-A0A8X8WWD9-F1
#
_entry.id   AF-A0A8X8WWD9-F1
#
_cell.length_a   1.000
_cell.length_b   1.000
_cell.length_c   1.000
_cell.angle_alpha   90.00
_cell.angle_beta   90.00
_cell.angle_gamma   90.00
#
_symmetry.space_group_name_H-M   'P 1'
#
loop_
_entity.id
_entity.type
_entity.pdbx_description
1 polymer ?
#
loop_
_entity_poly.entity_id
_entity_poly.type
_entity_poly.pdbx_seq_one_letter_code
_entity_poly.pdbx_strand_id
1 'polypeptide(L)'
;MSSLIKTTSISESQNIFFKRYSKSRSNLVEFLMNYNNELDGQRSNNNRLEYLDFNTIPTLKTNSALEKHASTIYSDSGFKLIQSYIEEAVDNVTMVTVSIIGENEIYTVNDKFSKNWTVSYSTSFDSYACSCKMFGRLGLVCSHIFWVLRNKKMKLIPNELHGGRWLKSKFVNVVHCGIDDDIETFIVVDETKQEYRDMHGDFYDIARLIEGDGDKIRAFRQIMAEGRKEVLGEGNVLSISEKRLMIEKLYGSHVPSQIDVHPPDVVKTKGSGRRLSRLEKEMREMSKPGRKCEKCGEVGRHDSRNCDKIQEEKKKKEDKPMLKLVVLLLHYHISVLHSLTSVLQSCSFFIYILNLNLLKLFASLKRID
;
A
#
# COMPACT_ATOMS: atom_id res chain seq x y z
N MET A 1 3.20 -5.76 7.07
CA MET A 1 2.27 -6.70 6.39
C MET A 1 2.76 -6.93 4.98
N SER A 2 3.25 -8.14 4.65
CA SER A 2 3.52 -8.51 3.25
C SER A 2 3.24 -10.00 3.06
N SER A 3 1.97 -10.30 2.81
CA SER A 3 1.51 -11.59 2.30
C SER A 3 1.64 -11.61 0.78
N LEU A 4 2.34 -12.62 0.23
CA LEU A 4 2.31 -13.10 -1.17
C LEU A 4 1.78 -12.11 -2.22
N ILE A 5 2.62 -11.17 -2.62
CA ILE A 5 2.32 -10.28 -3.74
C ILE A 5 2.82 -10.95 -5.04
N LYS A 6 1.91 -11.45 -5.87
CA LYS A 6 2.19 -11.82 -7.27
C LYS A 6 2.59 -10.55 -8.04
N THR A 7 3.40 -10.66 -9.09
CA THR A 7 3.95 -9.54 -9.87
C THR A 7 2.91 -8.47 -10.28
N THR A 8 1.66 -8.85 -10.54
CA THR A 8 0.55 -7.90 -10.81
C THR A 8 0.11 -7.12 -9.58
N SER A 9 0.15 -7.72 -8.39
CA SER A 9 -0.18 -7.05 -7.12
C SER A 9 0.90 -6.04 -6.70
N ILE A 10 2.16 -6.17 -7.16
CA ILE A 10 3.17 -5.10 -7.04
C ILE A 10 2.70 -3.91 -7.87
N SER A 11 2.33 -4.14 -9.13
CA SER A 11 1.83 -3.07 -10.00
C SER A 11 0.50 -2.50 -9.51
N GLU A 12 -0.38 -3.29 -8.89
CA GLU A 12 -1.65 -2.80 -8.36
C GLU A 12 -1.48 -2.05 -7.05
N SER A 13 -0.63 -2.50 -6.12
CA SER A 13 -0.33 -1.76 -4.89
C SER A 13 0.39 -0.45 -5.19
N GLN A 14 1.36 -0.49 -6.10
CA GLN A 14 2.02 0.71 -6.62
C GLN A 14 1.03 1.60 -7.37
N ASN A 15 0.18 1.06 -8.25
CA ASN A 15 -0.81 1.85 -8.98
C ASN A 15 -1.94 2.37 -8.07
N ILE A 16 -2.33 1.65 -7.02
CA ILE A 16 -3.27 2.13 -5.98
C ILE A 16 -2.63 3.27 -5.19
N PHE A 17 -1.35 3.11 -4.84
CA PHE A 17 -0.57 4.18 -4.24
C PHE A 17 -0.53 5.38 -5.20
N PHE A 18 -0.11 5.21 -6.45
CA PHE A 18 -0.01 6.28 -7.46
C PHE A 18 -1.35 6.93 -7.85
N LYS A 19 -2.45 6.17 -7.87
CA LYS A 19 -3.80 6.69 -8.15
C LYS A 19 -4.25 7.74 -7.13
N ARG A 20 -3.72 7.71 -5.90
CA ARG A 20 -4.02 8.74 -4.90
C ARG A 20 -3.45 10.11 -5.28
N TYR A 21 -2.43 10.13 -6.14
CA TYR A 21 -1.65 11.32 -6.45
C TYR A 21 -1.84 11.81 -7.90
N SER A 22 -2.43 10.98 -8.78
CA SER A 22 -2.83 11.38 -10.13
C SER A 22 -4.29 11.85 -10.14
N LYS A 23 -4.55 13.16 -10.20
CA LYS A 23 -5.90 13.66 -10.54
C LYS A 23 -6.03 13.67 -12.05
N SER A 24 -7.25 13.48 -12.57
CA SER A 24 -7.54 13.51 -14.02
C SER A 24 -7.15 14.83 -14.73
N ARG A 25 -6.81 15.88 -13.98
CA ARG A 25 -6.39 17.20 -14.46
C ARG A 25 -4.97 17.60 -14.07
N SER A 26 -4.22 16.75 -13.37
CA SER A 26 -2.85 17.06 -12.97
C SER A 26 -1.94 17.10 -14.20
N ASN A 27 -1.12 18.15 -14.33
CA ASN A 27 -0.07 18.18 -15.34
C ASN A 27 1.14 17.35 -14.88
N LEU A 28 2.07 17.06 -15.79
CA LEU A 28 3.24 16.22 -15.52
C LEU A 28 4.10 16.75 -14.37
N VAL A 29 4.23 18.08 -14.25
CA VAL A 29 5.04 18.73 -13.19
C VAL A 29 4.39 18.54 -11.83
N GLU A 30 3.08 18.75 -11.73
CA GLU A 30 2.31 18.54 -10.49
C GLU A 30 2.35 17.05 -10.06
N PHE A 31 2.27 16.13 -11.02
CA PHE A 31 2.45 14.71 -10.76
C PHE A 31 3.84 14.39 -10.20
N LEU A 32 4.91 14.90 -10.83
CA LEU A 32 6.29 14.67 -10.38
C LEU A 32 6.58 15.28 -9.01
N MET A 33 6.05 16.48 -8.71
CA MET A 33 6.19 17.10 -7.40
C MET A 33 5.49 16.28 -6.31
N ASN A 34 4.25 15.87 -6.54
CA ASN A 34 3.50 15.04 -5.59
C ASN A 34 4.17 13.68 -5.40
N TYR A 35 4.71 13.10 -6.48
CA TYR A 35 5.46 11.86 -6.44
C TYR A 35 6.72 11.98 -5.56
N ASN A 36 7.54 13.01 -5.77
CA ASN A 36 8.75 13.22 -4.99
C ASN A 36 8.45 13.50 -3.52
N ASN A 37 7.46 14.35 -3.23
CA ASN A 37 7.05 14.65 -1.85
C ASN A 37 6.63 13.40 -1.09
N GLU A 38 5.89 12.49 -1.73
CA GLU A 38 5.45 11.26 -1.09
C GLU A 38 6.60 10.25 -0.95
N LEU A 39 7.51 10.16 -1.93
CA LEU A 39 8.74 9.38 -1.77
C LEU A 39 9.58 9.88 -0.59
N ASP A 40 9.69 11.20 -0.44
CA ASP A 40 10.38 11.81 0.70
C ASP A 40 9.63 11.56 2.01
N GLY A 41 8.30 11.53 1.99
CA GLY A 41 7.48 11.07 3.12
C GLY A 41 7.73 9.60 3.49
N GLN A 42 7.83 8.71 2.50
CA GLN A 42 8.18 7.30 2.72
C GLN A 42 9.59 7.16 3.29
N ARG A 43 10.57 7.87 2.74
CA ARG A 43 11.96 7.90 3.24
C ARG A 43 12.01 8.42 4.67
N SER A 44 11.32 9.51 4.95
CA SER A 44 11.25 10.10 6.30
C SER A 44 10.61 9.16 7.31
N ASN A 45 9.52 8.48 6.93
CA ASN A 45 8.90 7.47 7.79
C ASN A 45 9.78 6.24 7.96
N ASN A 46 10.50 5.81 6.91
CA ASN A 46 11.46 4.71 7.01
C ASN A 46 12.61 5.07 7.96
N ASN A 47 13.16 6.28 7.86
CA ASN A 47 14.19 6.79 8.77
C ASN A 47 13.68 6.88 10.21
N ARG A 48 12.43 7.33 10.41
CA ARG A 48 11.79 7.35 11.74
C ARG A 48 11.67 5.95 12.33
N LEU A 49 11.21 4.98 11.53
CA LEU A 49 11.10 3.59 11.96
C LEU A 49 12.48 3.01 12.27
N GLU A 50 13.48 3.30 11.44
CA GLU A 50 14.85 2.89 11.66
C GLU A 50 15.43 3.46 12.97
N TYR A 51 15.17 4.72 13.27
CA TYR A 51 15.52 5.34 14.55
C TYR A 51 14.84 4.64 15.74
N LEU A 52 13.53 4.38 15.64
CA LEU A 52 12.80 3.64 16.68
C LEU A 52 13.36 2.22 16.87
N ASP A 53 13.78 1.55 15.80
CA ASP A 53 14.38 0.22 15.79
C ASP A 53 15.75 0.17 16.51
N PHE A 54 16.48 1.29 16.58
CA PHE A 54 17.74 1.38 17.34
C PHE A 54 17.51 1.57 18.84
N ASN A 55 16.47 2.31 19.21
CA ASN A 55 16.18 2.65 20.61
C ASN A 55 15.30 1.62 21.33
N THR A 56 14.78 0.63 20.60
CA THR A 56 14.03 -0.48 21.19
C THR A 56 14.84 -1.76 21.13
N ILE A 57 15.09 -2.37 22.29
CA ILE A 57 15.68 -3.71 22.38
C ILE A 57 14.58 -4.70 22.02
N PRO A 58 14.72 -5.48 20.93
CA PRO A 58 13.71 -6.45 20.56
C PRO A 58 13.53 -7.50 21.65
N THR A 59 12.28 -7.81 22.00
CA THR A 59 11.97 -8.87 22.96
C THR A 59 12.26 -10.22 22.33
N LEU A 60 13.20 -10.97 22.92
CA LEU A 60 13.49 -12.33 22.53
C LEU A 60 12.41 -13.26 23.08
N LYS A 61 11.95 -14.19 22.24
CA LYS A 61 10.96 -15.20 22.64
C LYS A 61 11.61 -16.53 23.01
N THR A 62 12.78 -16.83 22.44
CA THR A 62 13.57 -18.02 22.77
C THR A 62 14.94 -17.61 23.32
N ASN A 63 15.63 -18.54 23.98
CA ASN A 63 17.02 -18.33 24.42
C ASN A 63 18.04 -18.76 23.33
N SER A 64 17.63 -18.82 22.07
CA SER A 64 18.48 -19.24 20.95
C SER A 64 19.58 -18.21 20.67
N ALA A 65 20.82 -18.68 20.52
CA ALA A 65 21.94 -17.83 20.11
C ALA A 65 21.70 -17.21 18.71
N LEU A 66 21.06 -17.96 17.81
CA LEU A 66 20.70 -17.46 16.48
C LEU A 66 19.66 -16.33 16.54
N GLU A 67 18.73 -16.39 17.50
CA GLU A 67 17.76 -15.31 17.69
C GLU A 67 18.41 -14.06 18.26
N LYS A 68 19.31 -14.22 19.26
CA LYS A 68 20.13 -13.12 19.79
C LYS A 68 20.97 -12.46 18.69
N HIS A 69 21.57 -13.26 17.82
CA HIS A 69 22.31 -12.72 16.68
C HIS A 69 21.38 -12.00 15.71
N ALA A 70 20.22 -12.59 15.38
CA ALA A 70 19.23 -11.99 14.50
C ALA A 70 18.75 -10.61 14.99
N SER A 71 18.52 -10.43 16.30
CA SER A 71 18.08 -9.14 16.87
C SER A 71 19.13 -8.03 16.73
N THR A 72 20.40 -8.41 16.59
CA THR A 72 21.49 -7.45 16.38
C THR A 72 21.63 -7.01 14.94
N ILE A 73 21.37 -7.90 13.97
CA ILE A 73 21.63 -7.67 12.54
C ILE A 73 20.39 -7.26 11.73
N TYR A 74 19.19 -7.75 12.06
CA TYR A 74 17.96 -7.45 11.30
C TYR A 74 17.24 -6.21 11.83
N SER A 75 16.59 -5.44 10.93
CA SER A 75 15.63 -4.39 11.31
C SER A 75 14.48 -4.98 12.12
N ASP A 76 13.70 -4.19 12.87
CA ASP A 76 12.61 -4.72 13.70
C ASP A 76 11.61 -5.53 12.87
N SER A 77 11.26 -5.01 11.69
CA SER A 77 10.36 -5.69 10.76
C SER A 77 10.94 -7.01 10.23
N GLY A 78 12.23 -7.05 9.93
CA GLY A 78 12.93 -8.27 9.50
C GLY A 78 13.07 -9.26 10.66
N PHE A 79 13.40 -8.77 11.85
CA PHE A 79 13.57 -9.57 13.06
C PHE A 79 12.26 -10.25 13.47
N LYS A 80 11.12 -9.55 13.43
CA LYS A 80 9.81 -10.16 13.72
C LYS A 80 9.49 -11.35 12.81
N LEU A 81 9.83 -11.23 11.51
CA LEU A 81 9.67 -12.33 10.56
C LEU A 81 10.64 -13.47 10.87
N ILE A 82 11.92 -13.17 11.05
CA ILE A 82 12.95 -14.16 11.39
C ILE A 82 12.63 -14.89 12.70
N GLN A 83 12.19 -14.17 13.72
CA GLN A 83 11.78 -14.73 15.01
C GLN A 83 10.65 -15.75 14.80
N SER A 84 9.64 -15.44 13.99
CA SER A 84 8.58 -16.41 13.65
C SER A 84 9.09 -17.65 12.91
N TYR A 85 10.11 -17.51 12.05
CA TYR A 85 10.73 -18.67 11.37
C TYR A 85 11.63 -19.48 12.28
N ILE A 86 12.26 -18.87 13.29
CA ILE A 86 13.03 -19.58 14.32
C ILE A 86 12.08 -20.40 15.20
N GLU A 87 10.94 -19.83 15.60
CA GLU A 87 9.88 -20.56 16.32
C GLU A 87 9.36 -21.72 15.46
N GLU A 88 9.03 -21.46 14.19
CA GLU A 88 8.57 -22.50 13.27
C GLU A 88 9.61 -23.62 13.04
N ALA A 89 10.89 -23.26 12.99
CA ALA A 89 11.97 -24.25 12.92
C ALA A 89 12.03 -25.15 14.16
N VAL A 90 11.57 -24.69 15.33
CA VAL A 90 11.54 -25.51 16.55
C VAL A 90 10.31 -26.39 16.58
N ASP A 91 9.14 -25.82 16.27
CA ASP A 91 7.86 -26.48 16.52
C ASP A 91 7.40 -27.38 15.38
N ASN A 92 7.76 -27.02 14.14
CA ASN A 92 7.10 -27.55 12.94
C ASN A 92 8.04 -28.24 11.95
N VAL A 93 9.35 -28.10 12.13
CA VAL A 93 10.34 -28.69 11.21
C VAL A 93 10.97 -29.93 11.86
N THR A 94 10.90 -31.05 11.16
CA THR A 94 11.47 -32.33 11.60
C THR A 94 12.42 -32.91 10.56
N MET A 95 13.41 -33.67 11.01
CA MET A 95 14.35 -34.35 10.12
C MET A 95 13.74 -35.62 9.55
N VAL A 96 13.92 -35.84 8.26
CA VAL A 96 13.56 -37.09 7.58
C VAL A 96 14.80 -37.92 7.31
N THR A 97 15.78 -37.34 6.60
CA THR A 97 17.04 -38.01 6.26
C THR A 97 18.18 -37.01 6.13
N VAL A 98 19.41 -37.52 6.28
CA VAL A 98 20.65 -36.81 5.94
C VAL A 98 21.43 -37.67 4.96
N SER A 99 21.85 -37.08 3.85
CA SER A 99 22.76 -37.71 2.89
C SER A 99 24.00 -36.85 2.69
N ILE A 100 25.14 -37.50 2.51
CA ILE A 100 26.42 -36.84 2.25
C ILE A 100 26.81 -37.20 0.82
N ILE A 101 26.95 -36.19 -0.04
CA ILE A 101 27.34 -36.35 -1.44
C ILE A 101 28.60 -35.52 -1.66
N GLY A 102 29.76 -36.17 -1.64
CA GLY A 102 31.05 -35.49 -1.71
C GLY A 102 31.26 -34.55 -0.52
N GLU A 103 31.54 -33.28 -0.78
CA GLU A 103 31.75 -32.23 0.23
C GLU A 103 30.44 -31.53 0.69
N ASN A 104 29.29 -31.99 0.16
CA ASN A 104 27.99 -31.41 0.45
C ASN A 104 27.15 -32.33 1.35
N GLU A 105 26.58 -31.74 2.39
CA GLU A 105 25.58 -32.39 3.24
C GLU A 105 24.18 -31.96 2.79
N ILE A 106 23.30 -32.93 2.52
CA ILE A 106 21.92 -32.69 2.11
C ILE A 106 20.99 -33.18 3.23
N TYR A 107 20.28 -32.23 3.82
CA TYR A 107 19.27 -32.47 4.85
C TYR A 107 17.90 -32.47 4.22
N THR A 108 17.16 -33.57 4.37
CA THR A 108 15.73 -33.61 4.04
C THR A 108 14.93 -33.36 5.29
N VAL A 109 14.16 -32.27 5.29
CA VAL A 109 13.30 -31.86 6.41
C VAL A 109 11.84 -31.85 5.99
N ASN A 110 10.95 -32.17 6.93
CA ASN A 110 9.51 -32.10 6.76
C ASN A 110 8.98 -30.89 7.54
N ASP A 111 8.15 -30.08 6.88
CA ASP A 111 7.48 -28.91 7.46
C ASP A 111 6.03 -29.25 7.87
N LYS A 112 5.34 -28.36 8.61
CA LYS A 112 3.95 -28.52 9.09
C LYS A 112 2.93 -28.93 8.02
N PHE A 113 3.23 -28.68 6.75
CA PHE A 113 2.40 -29.07 5.62
C PHE A 113 2.69 -30.47 5.08
N SER A 114 3.44 -31.29 5.84
CA SER A 114 3.89 -32.62 5.45
C SER A 114 4.66 -32.63 4.12
N LYS A 115 5.30 -31.52 3.77
CA LYS A 115 6.07 -31.36 2.55
C LYS A 115 7.55 -31.50 2.86
N ASN A 116 8.23 -32.34 2.09
CA ASN A 116 9.67 -32.53 2.20
C ASN A 116 10.40 -31.41 1.45
N TRP A 117 11.35 -30.80 2.14
CA TRP A 117 12.27 -29.81 1.62
C TRP A 117 13.70 -30.29 1.83
N THR A 118 14.58 -29.85 0.94
CA THR A 118 16.00 -30.18 0.95
C THR A 118 16.80 -28.94 1.26
N VAL A 119 17.73 -29.05 2.20
CA VAL A 119 18.73 -28.03 2.54
C VAL A 119 20.08 -28.62 2.22
N SER A 120 20.77 -28.04 1.23
CA SER A 120 22.16 -28.36 0.92
C SER A 120 23.08 -27.41 1.69
N TYR A 121 24.03 -27.98 2.39
CA TYR A 121 25.14 -27.27 3.02
C TYR A 121 26.43 -27.67 2.30
N SER A 122 27.14 -26.69 1.76
CA SER A 122 28.43 -26.91 1.10
C SER A 122 29.56 -26.56 2.08
N THR A 123 30.35 -27.56 2.46
CA THR A 123 31.43 -27.37 3.44
C THR A 123 32.56 -26.50 2.86
N SER A 124 32.78 -26.56 1.54
CA SER A 124 33.86 -25.87 0.85
C SER A 124 33.66 -24.36 0.78
N PHE A 125 32.40 -23.92 0.71
CA PHE A 125 32.02 -22.50 0.61
C PHE A 125 31.30 -21.97 1.86
N ASP A 126 31.08 -22.79 2.89
CA ASP A 126 30.23 -22.49 4.05
C ASP A 126 28.84 -21.94 3.65
N SER A 127 28.28 -22.50 2.56
CA SER A 127 27.08 -21.97 1.91
C SER A 127 25.87 -22.86 2.15
N TYR A 128 24.71 -22.22 2.32
CA TYR A 128 23.44 -22.88 2.61
C TYR A 128 22.42 -22.55 1.53
N ALA A 129 21.82 -23.57 0.95
CA ALA A 129 20.73 -23.40 0.00
C ALA A 129 19.56 -24.33 0.33
N CYS A 130 18.34 -23.79 0.27
CA CYS A 130 17.12 -24.57 0.48
C CYS A 130 16.27 -24.61 -0.79
N SER A 131 15.66 -25.76 -1.08
CA SER A 131 14.74 -25.93 -2.22
C SER A 131 13.45 -25.13 -2.10
N CYS A 132 13.11 -24.59 -0.93
CA CYS A 132 12.01 -23.62 -0.80
C CYS A 132 12.31 -22.26 -1.48
N LYS A 133 13.59 -21.99 -1.80
CA LYS A 133 14.08 -20.76 -2.45
C LYS A 133 13.61 -19.47 -1.77
N MET A 134 13.35 -19.52 -0.46
CA MET A 134 12.82 -18.37 0.29
C MET A 134 13.87 -17.27 0.42
N PHE A 135 15.13 -17.63 0.64
CA PHE A 135 16.23 -16.67 0.65
C PHE A 135 16.37 -15.96 -0.71
N GLY A 136 16.38 -16.70 -1.82
CA GLY A 136 16.42 -16.08 -3.15
C GLY A 136 15.19 -15.22 -3.49
N ARG A 137 14.00 -15.56 -2.97
CA ARG A 137 12.76 -14.82 -3.25
C ARG A 137 12.55 -13.59 -2.38
N LEU A 138 12.91 -13.69 -1.10
CA LEU A 138 12.59 -12.67 -0.10
C LEU A 138 13.84 -12.07 0.55
N GLY A 139 15.02 -12.66 0.42
CA GLY A 139 16.21 -12.28 1.18
C GLY A 139 16.13 -12.67 2.67
N LEU A 140 15.25 -13.61 3.02
CA LEU A 140 15.07 -14.08 4.40
C LEU A 140 15.40 -15.56 4.53
N VAL A 141 16.08 -15.91 5.61
CA VAL A 141 16.38 -17.29 5.97
C VAL A 141 15.08 -18.00 6.35
N CYS A 142 14.83 -19.17 5.78
CA CYS A 142 13.64 -19.96 6.09
C CYS A 142 13.82 -20.81 7.36
N SER A 143 12.70 -21.27 7.92
CA SER A 143 12.67 -22.21 9.04
C SER A 143 13.51 -23.47 8.78
N HIS A 144 13.54 -23.98 7.55
CA HIS A 144 14.36 -25.16 7.20
C HIS A 144 15.87 -24.93 7.40
N ILE A 145 16.39 -23.77 6.97
CA ILE A 145 17.81 -23.45 7.15
C ILE A 145 18.10 -23.21 8.64
N PHE A 146 17.20 -22.52 9.36
CA PHE A 146 17.34 -22.33 10.80
C PHE A 146 17.38 -23.67 11.56
N TRP A 147 16.58 -24.64 11.14
CA TRP A 147 16.62 -25.99 11.69
C TRP A 147 18.01 -26.62 11.51
N VAL A 148 18.61 -26.53 10.31
CA VAL A 148 19.95 -27.06 10.06
C VAL A 148 21.01 -26.33 10.88
N LEU A 149 20.99 -25.00 10.90
CA LEU A 149 21.93 -24.17 11.69
C LEU A 149 21.88 -24.53 13.18
N ARG A 150 20.68 -24.73 13.72
CA ARG A 150 20.48 -25.15 15.11
C ARG A 150 21.08 -26.52 15.38
N ASN A 151 20.88 -27.50 14.50
CA ASN A 151 21.42 -28.86 14.69
C ASN A 151 22.94 -28.91 14.54
N LYS A 152 23.52 -28.05 13.68
CA LYS A 152 24.97 -27.83 13.63
C LYS A 152 25.50 -26.97 14.79
N LYS A 153 24.64 -26.58 15.75
CA LYS A 153 24.98 -25.77 16.93
C LYS A 153 25.63 -24.42 16.59
N MET A 154 25.25 -23.85 15.45
CA MET A 154 25.73 -22.53 15.04
C MET A 154 25.18 -21.46 15.97
N LYS A 155 26.04 -20.54 16.41
CA LYS A 155 25.65 -19.40 17.25
C LYS A 155 25.35 -18.15 16.43
N LEU A 156 25.96 -18.05 15.25
CA LEU A 156 25.85 -16.93 14.34
C LEU A 156 25.18 -17.38 13.05
N ILE A 157 24.47 -16.44 12.43
CA ILE A 157 23.88 -16.62 11.11
C ILE A 157 25.01 -16.32 10.10
N PRO A 158 25.38 -17.27 9.22
CA PRO A 158 26.39 -17.05 8.20
C PRO A 158 26.16 -15.78 7.39
N ASN A 159 27.23 -15.06 7.05
CA ASN A 159 27.15 -13.78 6.35
C ASN A 159 26.47 -13.89 4.98
N GLU A 160 26.64 -15.01 4.28
CA GLU A 160 25.98 -15.28 3.00
C GLU A 160 24.45 -15.30 3.09
N LEU A 161 23.91 -15.53 4.29
CA LEU A 161 22.48 -15.56 4.58
C LEU A 161 21.95 -14.18 5.05
N HIS A 162 22.76 -13.13 4.99
CA HIS A 162 22.36 -11.76 5.33
C HIS A 162 21.73 -11.08 4.12
N GLY A 163 20.41 -11.17 3.98
CA GLY A 163 19.70 -10.49 2.90
C GLY A 163 19.64 -8.98 3.14
N GLY A 164 20.37 -8.20 2.33
CA GLY A 164 20.57 -6.76 2.52
C GLY A 164 19.30 -5.91 2.67
N ARG A 165 18.14 -6.37 2.19
CA ARG A 165 16.85 -5.67 2.38
C ARG A 165 16.40 -5.59 3.84
N TRP A 166 16.72 -6.60 4.64
CA TRP A 166 16.13 -6.78 5.98
C TRP A 166 17.10 -6.48 7.12
N LEU A 167 18.35 -6.17 6.80
CA LEU A 167 19.35 -5.83 7.82
C LEU A 167 19.09 -4.41 8.36
N LYS A 168 19.56 -4.14 9.58
CA LYS A 168 19.63 -2.76 10.10
C LYS A 168 20.53 -1.95 9.19
N SER A 169 20.19 -0.69 8.95
CA SER A 169 20.89 0.21 8.02
C SER A 169 22.40 0.30 8.21
N LYS A 170 22.92 0.16 9.44
CA LYS A 170 24.37 0.05 9.71
C LYS A 170 25.06 -1.14 9.01
N PHE A 171 24.29 -2.12 8.55
CA PHE A 171 24.71 -3.29 7.77
C PHE A 171 24.19 -3.24 6.32
N VAL A 172 23.40 -2.24 5.94
CA VAL A 172 22.82 -2.09 4.60
C VAL A 172 23.63 -1.07 3.81
N ASN A 173 24.50 -1.57 2.96
CA ASN A 173 25.17 -0.77 1.94
C ASN A 173 24.57 -1.13 0.59
N VAL A 174 23.59 -0.33 0.16
CA VAL A 174 22.99 -0.48 -1.17
C VAL A 174 23.58 0.62 -2.05
N VAL A 175 24.65 0.28 -2.76
CA VAL A 175 25.05 1.00 -3.97
C VAL A 175 24.40 0.24 -5.13
N HIS A 176 23.39 0.85 -5.76
CA HIS A 176 22.94 0.37 -7.08
C HIS A 176 23.92 0.92 -8.11
N CYS A 177 25.07 0.28 -8.29
CA CYS A 177 25.89 0.50 -9.47
C CYS A 177 25.48 -0.53 -10.52
N GLY A 178 24.76 -0.08 -11.54
CA GLY A 178 24.55 -0.87 -12.75
C GLY A 178 25.81 -0.79 -13.59
N ILE A 179 26.70 -1.77 -13.44
CA ILE A 179 27.76 -2.03 -14.43
C ILE A 179 27.69 -3.53 -14.72
N ASP A 180 27.11 -3.84 -15.89
CA ASP A 180 26.90 -5.17 -16.47
C ASP A 180 26.11 -6.20 -15.65
N ASP A 181 25.71 -7.30 -16.30
CA ASP A 181 24.68 -8.28 -15.91
C ASP A 181 24.91 -9.01 -14.55
N ASP A 182 25.97 -8.69 -13.81
CA ASP A 182 26.27 -9.24 -12.48
C ASP A 182 26.22 -8.15 -11.40
N ILE A 183 25.16 -8.17 -10.59
CA ILE A 183 24.99 -7.28 -9.43
C ILE A 183 25.87 -7.79 -8.28
N GLU A 184 27.13 -7.39 -8.23
CA GLU A 184 27.95 -7.57 -7.03
C GLU A 184 27.64 -6.48 -5.98
N THR A 185 27.20 -6.93 -4.80
CA THR A 185 26.88 -6.05 -3.67
C THR A 185 28.14 -5.82 -2.83
N PHE A 186 28.75 -4.65 -2.92
CA PHE A 186 29.89 -4.29 -2.08
C PHE A 186 29.44 -3.56 -0.80
N ILE A 187 30.03 -3.95 0.34
CA ILE A 187 29.79 -3.37 1.66
C ILE A 187 30.81 -2.24 1.90
N VAL A 188 30.40 -0.97 1.73
CA VAL A 188 31.21 0.21 2.12
C VAL A 188 30.53 0.95 3.26
N VAL A 189 31.15 0.95 4.44
CA VAL A 189 30.68 1.70 5.62
C VAL A 189 30.83 3.20 5.35
N ASP A 190 29.72 3.92 5.28
CA ASP A 190 29.69 5.39 5.10
C ASP A 190 29.44 6.06 6.45
N GLU A 191 30.49 6.62 7.06
CA GLU A 191 30.45 7.30 8.36
C GLU A 191 29.49 8.51 8.35
N THR A 192 29.31 9.17 7.20
CA THR A 192 28.40 10.32 7.07
C THR A 192 26.93 9.93 7.23
N LYS A 193 26.56 8.68 6.94
CA LYS A 193 25.21 8.17 7.20
C LYS A 193 24.93 7.98 8.69
N GLN A 194 25.97 7.76 9.51
CA GLN A 194 25.77 7.63 10.96
C GLN A 194 25.44 8.98 11.58
N GLU A 195 26.23 10.02 11.28
CA GLU A 195 25.95 11.37 11.76
C GLU A 195 24.57 11.88 11.30
N TYR A 196 24.18 11.57 10.06
CA TYR A 196 22.85 11.89 9.55
C TYR A 196 21.73 11.21 10.36
N ARG A 197 21.91 9.94 10.75
CA ARG A 197 20.93 9.22 11.59
C ARG A 197 20.85 9.79 12.99
N ASP A 198 21.98 10.09 13.61
CA ASP A 198 22.05 10.63 14.96
C ASP A 198 21.33 11.98 15.02
N MET A 199 21.56 12.85 14.02
CA MET A 199 20.84 14.12 13.88
C MET A 199 19.32 13.94 13.75
N HIS A 200 18.85 12.97 12.95
CA HIS A 200 17.42 12.66 12.87
C HIS A 200 16.87 12.18 14.21
N GLY A 201 17.67 11.41 14.95
CA GLY A 201 17.29 10.94 16.28
C GLY A 201 17.10 12.05 17.29
N ASP A 202 18.07 12.96 17.39
CA ASP A 202 18.01 14.13 18.25
C ASP A 202 16.77 14.98 17.94
N PHE A 203 16.43 15.15 16.65
CA PHE A 203 15.21 15.84 16.24
C PHE A 203 13.94 15.18 16.78
N TYR A 204 13.81 13.85 16.68
CA TYR A 204 12.64 13.13 17.19
C TYR A 204 12.55 13.15 18.72
N ASP A 205 13.67 13.05 19.42
CA ASP A 205 13.71 13.15 20.88
C ASP A 205 13.26 14.52 21.37
N ILE A 206 13.78 15.59 20.77
CA ILE A 206 13.35 16.96 21.08
C ILE A 206 11.86 17.13 20.76
N ALA A 207 11.41 16.67 19.58
CA ALA A 207 10.00 16.78 19.19
C ALA A 207 9.05 16.10 20.19
N ARG A 208 9.47 14.96 20.77
CA ARG A 208 8.71 14.25 21.82
C ARG A 208 8.71 15.01 23.14
N LEU A 209 9.84 15.61 23.54
CA LEU A 209 9.95 16.35 24.81
C LEU A 209 9.17 17.67 24.83
N ILE A 210 9.01 18.31 23.68
CA ILE A 210 8.28 19.58 23.53
C ILE A 210 6.80 19.37 23.15
N GLU A 211 6.36 18.12 22.99
CA GLU A 211 4.99 17.79 22.60
C GLU A 211 3.99 18.36 23.62
N GLY A 212 3.04 19.17 23.15
CA GLY A 212 2.03 19.83 24.00
C GLY A 212 2.46 21.17 24.61
N ASP A 213 3.73 21.59 24.48
CA ASP A 213 4.25 22.86 24.97
C ASP A 213 4.45 23.85 23.82
N GLY A 214 3.44 24.69 23.58
CA GLY A 214 3.40 25.62 22.44
C GLY A 214 4.55 26.64 22.42
N ASP A 215 5.06 27.04 23.58
CA ASP A 215 6.20 27.96 23.68
C ASP A 215 7.50 27.28 23.26
N LYS A 216 7.74 26.05 23.74
CA LYS A 216 8.92 25.27 23.33
C LYS A 216 8.88 24.87 21.86
N ILE A 217 7.70 24.58 21.31
CA ILE A 217 7.52 24.33 19.88
C ILE A 217 7.92 25.55 19.05
N ARG A 218 7.51 26.76 19.48
CA ARG A 218 7.91 28.01 18.79
C ARG A 218 9.41 28.25 18.88
N ALA A 219 10.00 28.07 20.06
CA ALA A 219 11.44 28.22 20.27
C ALA A 219 12.26 27.25 19.39
N PHE A 220 11.87 25.97 19.36
CA PHE A 220 12.55 24.97 18.53
C PHE A 220 12.41 25.26 17.03
N ARG A 221 11.24 25.72 16.57
CA ARG A 221 11.06 26.18 15.18
C ARG A 221 11.97 27.34 14.83
N GLN A 222 12.21 28.26 15.76
CA GLN A 222 13.13 29.38 15.55
C GLN A 222 14.58 28.89 15.42
N ILE A 223 15.03 28.01 16.34
CA ILE A 223 16.36 27.39 16.28
C ILE A 223 16.56 26.68 14.93
N MET A 224 15.59 25.89 14.47
CA MET A 224 15.65 25.22 13.17
C MET A 224 15.67 26.19 11.98
N ALA A 225 15.00 27.34 12.10
CA ALA A 225 15.02 28.38 11.07
C ALA A 225 16.37 29.11 11.00
N GLU A 226 17.00 29.34 12.16
CA GLU A 226 18.34 29.92 12.27
C GLU A 226 19.39 28.95 11.73
N GLY A 227 19.37 27.69 12.18
CA GLY A 227 20.27 26.65 11.67
C GLY A 227 20.11 26.41 10.17
N ARG A 228 18.89 26.51 9.62
CA ARG A 228 18.67 26.46 8.17
C ARG A 228 19.42 27.59 7.44
N LYS A 229 19.39 28.82 7.98
CA LYS A 229 20.09 29.97 7.39
C LYS A 229 21.61 29.79 7.46
N GLU A 230 22.11 29.19 8.53
CA GLU A 230 23.54 28.91 8.69
C GLU A 230 24.02 27.83 7.70
N VAL A 231 23.24 26.76 7.52
CA VAL A 231 23.60 25.64 6.64
C VAL A 231 23.41 25.97 5.14
N LEU A 232 22.41 26.77 4.78
CA LEU A 232 22.02 27.01 3.37
C LEU A 232 22.21 28.47 2.90
N GLY A 233 22.50 29.42 3.79
CA GLY A 233 22.46 30.85 3.49
C GLY A 233 21.04 31.39 3.24
N GLU A 234 20.92 32.57 2.62
CA GLU A 234 19.63 33.14 2.14
C GLU A 234 19.08 32.42 0.90
N GLY A 235 19.84 31.46 0.34
CA GLY A 235 19.49 30.71 -0.86
C GLY A 235 18.58 29.53 -0.57
N ASN A 236 17.32 29.64 -1.00
CA ASN A 236 16.42 28.50 -1.05
C ASN A 236 16.82 27.61 -2.24
N VAL A 237 17.00 26.30 -1.99
CA VAL A 237 17.13 25.24 -3.00
C VAL A 237 18.45 25.30 -3.80
N LEU A 238 19.24 24.21 -3.75
CA LEU A 238 20.39 23.98 -4.64
C LEU A 238 20.07 24.51 -6.04
N SER A 239 20.96 25.36 -6.59
CA SER A 239 20.82 25.86 -7.94
C SER A 239 20.67 24.68 -8.91
N ILE A 240 20.02 24.90 -10.05
CA ILE A 240 19.83 23.86 -11.08
C ILE A 240 21.19 23.21 -11.43
N SER A 241 22.25 24.02 -11.42
CA SER A 241 23.64 23.63 -11.63
C SER A 241 24.18 22.69 -10.54
N GLU A 242 23.95 22.99 -9.27
CA GLU A 242 24.39 22.16 -8.14
C GLU A 242 23.60 20.85 -8.05
N LYS A 243 22.29 20.88 -8.32
CA LYS A 243 21.47 19.66 -8.44
C LYS A 243 21.99 18.77 -9.56
N ARG A 244 22.34 19.35 -10.70
CA ARG A 244 22.92 18.62 -11.83
C ARG A 244 24.25 17.98 -11.45
N LEU A 245 25.16 18.71 -10.83
CA LEU A 245 26.44 18.18 -10.32
C LEU A 245 26.26 17.04 -9.31
N MET A 246 25.28 17.17 -8.40
CA MET A 246 24.96 16.13 -7.44
C MET A 246 24.42 14.86 -8.12
N ILE A 247 23.55 15.01 -9.12
CA ILE A 247 23.02 13.91 -9.92
C ILE A 247 24.14 13.24 -10.73
N GLU A 248 24.99 14.01 -11.43
CA GLU A 248 26.12 13.48 -12.20
C GLU A 248 27.11 12.71 -11.30
N LYS A 249 27.35 13.20 -10.07
CA LYS A 249 28.18 12.52 -9.06
C LYS A 249 27.54 11.22 -8.56
N LEU A 250 26.22 11.20 -8.36
CA LEU A 250 25.47 10.01 -7.93
C LEU A 250 25.45 8.90 -9.01
N TYR A 251 25.33 9.29 -10.28
CA TYR A 251 25.27 8.36 -11.42
C TYR A 251 26.63 8.06 -12.05
N GLY A 252 27.73 8.66 -11.54
CA GLY A 252 29.09 8.46 -12.04
C GLY A 252 29.31 8.86 -13.50
N SER A 253 28.41 9.67 -14.06
CA SER A 253 28.41 10.03 -15.48
C SER A 253 27.83 11.44 -15.69
N HIS A 254 28.41 12.17 -16.62
CA HIS A 254 27.96 13.52 -16.98
C HIS A 254 26.74 13.47 -17.89
N VAL A 255 25.82 14.42 -17.76
CA VAL A 255 24.69 14.54 -18.68
C VAL A 255 25.24 14.94 -20.06
N PRO A 256 25.02 14.15 -21.12
CA PRO A 256 25.53 14.45 -22.44
C PRO A 256 24.97 15.78 -22.95
N SER A 257 25.82 16.56 -23.61
CA SER A 257 25.50 17.90 -24.13
C SER A 257 24.41 17.89 -25.21
N GLN A 258 24.19 16.73 -25.83
CA GLN A 258 23.16 16.51 -26.84
C GLN A 258 22.36 15.26 -26.45
N ILE A 259 21.05 15.43 -26.24
CA ILE A 259 20.13 14.34 -25.95
C ILE A 259 19.31 14.11 -27.21
N ASP A 260 19.60 13.02 -27.93
CA ASP A 260 18.75 12.56 -29.03
C ASP A 260 17.70 11.60 -28.47
N VAL A 261 16.51 12.12 -28.17
CA VAL A 261 15.40 11.32 -27.67
C VAL A 261 14.64 10.74 -28.86
N HIS A 262 15.01 9.54 -29.27
CA HIS A 262 14.17 8.79 -30.20
C HIS A 262 12.86 8.35 -29.52
N PRO A 263 11.72 8.35 -30.25
CA PRO A 263 10.53 7.67 -29.78
C PRO A 263 10.90 6.23 -29.41
N PRO A 264 10.45 5.71 -28.25
CA PRO A 264 10.74 4.33 -27.89
C PRO A 264 10.25 3.41 -29.00
N ASP A 265 11.07 2.41 -29.34
CA ASP A 265 10.72 1.45 -30.38
C ASP A 265 9.34 0.86 -30.11
N VAL A 266 8.50 0.82 -31.15
CA VAL A 266 7.17 0.24 -31.04
C VAL A 266 7.31 -1.28 -30.95
N VAL A 267 7.52 -1.78 -29.73
CA VAL A 267 7.61 -3.21 -29.46
C VAL A 267 6.20 -3.81 -29.43
N LYS A 268 5.98 -4.87 -30.22
CA LYS A 268 4.74 -5.66 -30.15
C LYS A 268 4.72 -6.45 -28.85
N THR A 269 3.97 -5.97 -27.86
CA THR A 269 3.78 -6.69 -26.60
C THR A 269 2.68 -7.75 -26.73
N LYS A 270 2.74 -8.81 -25.90
CA LYS A 270 1.69 -9.83 -25.83
C LYS A 270 0.36 -9.17 -25.46
N GLY A 271 -0.60 -9.13 -26.40
CA GLY A 271 -1.87 -8.42 -26.24
C GLY A 271 -2.01 -7.12 -27.05
N SER A 272 -0.97 -6.70 -27.79
CA SER A 272 -1.06 -5.63 -28.79
C SER A 272 -1.86 -6.11 -30.00
N GLY A 273 -3.17 -6.29 -29.82
CA GLY A 273 -4.08 -6.59 -30.92
C GLY A 273 -4.04 -5.47 -31.96
N ARG A 274 -4.11 -5.84 -33.24
CA ARG A 274 -4.30 -4.88 -34.35
C ARG A 274 -5.54 -4.03 -34.02
N ARG A 275 -5.42 -2.69 -34.07
CA ARG A 275 -6.60 -1.81 -33.97
C ARG A 275 -7.47 -2.04 -35.21
N LEU A 276 -8.41 -2.98 -35.11
CA LEU A 276 -9.45 -3.17 -36.12
C LEU A 276 -10.38 -1.96 -36.09
N SER A 277 -10.76 -1.46 -37.26
CA SER A 277 -11.74 -0.37 -37.37
C SER A 277 -13.09 -0.83 -36.81
N ARG A 278 -13.94 0.12 -36.40
CA ARG A 278 -15.28 -0.17 -35.89
C ARG A 278 -16.09 -1.01 -36.89
N LEU A 279 -16.02 -0.63 -38.17
CA LEU A 279 -16.67 -1.35 -39.26
C LEU A 279 -16.14 -2.79 -39.38
N GLU A 280 -14.83 -3.00 -39.25
CA GLU A 280 -14.22 -4.32 -39.36
C GLU A 280 -14.58 -5.23 -38.17
N LYS A 281 -14.73 -4.66 -36.97
CA LYS A 281 -15.26 -5.39 -35.80
C LYS A 281 -16.72 -5.78 -36.00
N GLU A 282 -17.55 -4.84 -36.45
CA GLU A 282 -18.98 -5.08 -36.71
C GLU A 282 -19.16 -6.16 -37.80
N MET A 283 -18.41 -6.10 -38.90
CA MET A 283 -18.43 -7.13 -39.95
C MET A 283 -18.00 -8.52 -39.45
N ARG A 284 -16.98 -8.59 -38.59
CA ARG A 284 -16.53 -9.86 -37.98
C ARG A 284 -17.52 -10.42 -36.96
N GLU A 285 -18.22 -9.58 -36.20
CA GLU A 285 -19.31 -10.05 -35.34
C GLU A 285 -20.52 -10.48 -36.17
N MET A 286 -20.75 -9.85 -37.33
CA MET A 286 -21.80 -10.27 -38.25
C MET A 286 -21.51 -11.59 -38.96
N SER A 287 -20.25 -11.94 -39.20
CA SER A 287 -19.90 -13.21 -39.84
C SER A 287 -19.93 -14.41 -38.89
N LYS A 288 -20.05 -14.20 -37.57
CA LYS A 288 -20.17 -15.31 -36.61
C LYS A 288 -21.56 -15.96 -36.68
N PRO A 289 -21.63 -17.31 -36.69
CA PRO A 289 -22.91 -18.00 -36.64
C PRO A 289 -23.65 -17.67 -35.34
N GLY A 290 -24.98 -17.51 -35.45
CA GLY A 290 -25.84 -17.32 -34.28
C GLY A 290 -25.78 -18.52 -33.35
N ARG A 291 -25.87 -18.28 -32.05
CA ARG A 291 -25.95 -19.34 -31.04
C ARG A 291 -27.36 -19.38 -30.45
N LYS A 292 -27.79 -20.56 -30.00
CA LYS A 292 -29.05 -20.71 -29.27
C LYS A 292 -28.91 -20.10 -27.89
N CYS A 293 -29.76 -19.14 -27.55
CA CYS A 293 -29.85 -18.59 -26.21
C CYS A 293 -30.53 -19.62 -25.29
N GLU A 294 -29.91 -19.94 -24.17
CA GLU A 294 -30.43 -20.93 -23.22
C GLU A 294 -31.72 -20.46 -22.54
N LYS A 295 -31.89 -19.14 -22.38
CA LYS A 295 -33.06 -18.56 -21.68
C LYS A 295 -34.29 -18.37 -22.55
N CYS A 296 -34.14 -17.82 -23.77
CA CYS A 296 -35.28 -17.59 -24.66
C CYS A 296 -35.44 -18.69 -25.73
N GLY A 297 -34.47 -19.59 -25.86
CA GLY A 297 -34.52 -20.70 -26.81
C GLY A 297 -34.27 -20.33 -28.27
N GLU A 298 -34.15 -19.05 -28.61
CA GLU A 298 -33.96 -18.57 -29.98
C GLU A 298 -32.49 -18.56 -30.41
N VAL A 299 -32.26 -18.85 -31.68
CA VAL A 299 -30.92 -18.73 -32.29
C VAL A 299 -30.70 -17.30 -32.71
N GLY A 300 -29.70 -16.65 -32.12
CA GLY A 300 -29.38 -15.26 -32.39
C GLY A 300 -27.96 -14.88 -31.96
N ARG A 301 -27.62 -13.60 -32.05
CA ARG A 301 -26.32 -13.06 -31.61
C ARG A 301 -26.37 -12.48 -30.19
N HIS A 302 -27.06 -13.17 -29.29
CA HIS A 302 -27.14 -12.82 -27.87
C HIS A 302 -26.94 -14.07 -27.00
N ASP A 303 -26.81 -13.90 -25.69
CA ASP A 303 -26.88 -15.00 -24.73
C ASP A 303 -27.83 -14.66 -23.58
N SER A 304 -27.87 -15.55 -22.60
CA SER A 304 -28.64 -15.43 -21.37
C SER A 304 -28.37 -14.16 -20.54
N ARG A 305 -27.29 -13.41 -20.83
CA ARG A 305 -26.96 -12.14 -20.17
C ARG A 305 -27.44 -10.94 -20.98
N ASN A 306 -27.46 -11.06 -22.31
CA ASN A 306 -27.73 -9.98 -23.25
C ASN A 306 -29.07 -10.15 -23.97
N CYS A 307 -29.94 -11.04 -23.48
CA CYS A 307 -31.22 -11.34 -24.12
C CYS A 307 -32.24 -10.23 -23.87
N ASP A 308 -32.64 -9.54 -24.94
CA ASP A 308 -33.58 -8.41 -24.88
C ASP A 308 -34.91 -8.79 -24.22
N LYS A 309 -35.46 -9.97 -24.53
CA LYS A 309 -36.71 -10.48 -23.92
C LYS A 309 -36.62 -10.58 -22.40
N ILE A 310 -35.48 -11.05 -21.87
CA ILE A 310 -35.25 -11.16 -20.42
C ILE A 310 -35.02 -9.78 -19.80
N GLN A 311 -34.36 -8.86 -20.51
CA GLN A 311 -34.15 -7.49 -20.03
C GLN A 311 -35.47 -6.71 -19.97
N GLU A 312 -36.36 -6.89 -20.95
CA GLU A 312 -37.71 -6.31 -20.94
C GLU A 312 -38.59 -6.90 -19.83
N GLU A 313 -38.54 -8.22 -19.59
CA GLU A 313 -39.26 -8.85 -18.48
C GLU A 313 -38.79 -8.35 -17.11
N LYS A 314 -37.47 -8.10 -16.95
CA LYS A 314 -36.92 -7.51 -15.73
C LYS A 314 -37.40 -6.09 -15.51
N LYS A 315 -37.36 -5.24 -16.54
CA LYS A 315 -37.89 -3.86 -16.47
C LYS A 315 -39.37 -3.86 -16.06
N LYS A 316 -40.20 -4.70 -16.68
CA LYS A 316 -41.63 -4.83 -16.32
C LYS A 316 -41.86 -5.31 -14.88
N LYS A 317 -40.94 -6.09 -14.29
CA LYS A 317 -40.99 -6.50 -12.88
C LYS A 317 -40.54 -5.41 -11.92
N GLU A 318 -39.57 -4.58 -12.30
CA GLU A 318 -39.07 -3.45 -11.50
C GLU A 318 -40.03 -2.26 -11.45
N ASP A 319 -40.81 -2.02 -12.52
CA ASP A 319 -41.78 -0.91 -12.56
C ASP A 319 -43.02 -1.15 -11.67
N LYS A 320 -43.39 -2.43 -11.44
CA LYS A 320 -44.55 -2.82 -10.61
C LYS A 320 -44.50 -2.35 -9.14
N PRO A 321 -43.41 -2.53 -8.38
CA PRO A 321 -43.32 -2.04 -7.00
C PRO A 321 -43.25 -0.51 -6.92
N MET A 322 -42.63 0.16 -7.90
CA MET A 322 -42.56 1.63 -7.94
C MET A 322 -43.95 2.26 -8.09
N LEU A 323 -44.79 1.74 -8.98
CA LEU A 323 -46.19 2.18 -9.13
C LEU A 323 -47.02 2.01 -7.84
N LYS A 324 -46.82 0.92 -7.09
CA LYS A 324 -47.48 0.72 -5.78
C LYS A 324 -47.04 1.78 -4.75
N LEU A 325 -45.77 2.15 -4.73
CA LEU A 325 -45.23 3.15 -3.80
C LEU A 325 -45.78 4.54 -4.11
N VAL A 326 -45.88 4.92 -5.39
CA VAL A 326 -46.46 6.22 -5.79
C VAL A 326 -47.93 6.32 -5.39
N VAL A 327 -48.72 5.25 -5.57
CA VAL A 327 -50.14 5.24 -5.16
C VAL A 327 -50.28 5.39 -3.63
N LEU A 328 -49.43 4.73 -2.84
CA LEU A 328 -49.43 4.86 -1.39
C LEU A 328 -49.07 6.29 -0.92
N LEU A 329 -48.08 6.92 -1.55
CA LEU A 329 -47.68 8.29 -1.24
C LEU A 329 -48.78 9.31 -1.60
N LEU A 330 -49.48 9.11 -2.72
CA LEU A 330 -50.62 9.95 -3.11
C LEU A 330 -51.78 9.81 -2.13
N HIS A 331 -52.13 8.59 -1.72
CA HIS A 331 -53.17 8.39 -0.69
C HIS A 331 -52.80 9.02 0.65
N TYR A 332 -51.53 8.92 1.06
CA TYR A 332 -51.04 9.59 2.27
C TYR A 332 -51.17 11.12 2.17
N HIS A 333 -50.74 11.72 1.05
CA HIS A 333 -50.88 13.15 0.84
C HIS A 333 -52.34 13.63 0.85
N ILE A 334 -53.25 12.89 0.23
CA ILE A 334 -54.69 13.21 0.25
C ILE A 334 -55.24 13.15 1.69
N SER A 335 -54.85 12.14 2.48
CA SER A 335 -55.25 12.02 3.88
C SER A 335 -54.71 13.16 4.76
N VAL A 336 -53.46 13.58 4.55
CA VAL A 336 -52.87 14.73 5.23
C VAL A 336 -53.58 16.03 4.86
N LEU A 337 -53.90 16.24 3.58
CA LEU A 337 -54.65 17.40 3.13
C LEU A 337 -56.06 17.45 3.73
N HIS A 338 -56.77 16.32 3.80
CA HIS A 338 -58.08 16.22 4.48
C HIS A 338 -57.99 16.53 5.98
N SER A 339 -56.88 16.14 6.63
CA SER A 339 -56.66 16.44 8.05
C SER A 339 -56.37 17.92 8.26
N LEU A 340 -55.56 18.53 7.40
CA LEU A 340 -55.24 19.96 7.44
C LEU A 340 -56.45 20.84 7.17
N THR A 341 -57.32 20.47 6.23
CA THR A 341 -58.57 21.22 5.96
C THR A 341 -59.51 21.14 7.16
N SER A 342 -59.63 19.99 7.82
CA SER A 342 -60.41 19.85 9.06
C SER A 342 -59.88 20.74 10.19
N VAL A 343 -58.55 20.82 10.35
CA VAL A 343 -57.92 21.70 11.36
C VAL A 343 -58.13 23.18 11.03
N LEU A 344 -57.97 23.59 9.78
CA LEU A 344 -58.21 24.97 9.35
C LEU A 344 -59.67 25.40 9.53
N GLN A 345 -60.61 24.49 9.27
CA GLN A 345 -62.04 24.74 9.46
C GLN A 345 -62.39 24.89 10.95
N SER A 346 -61.74 24.11 11.81
CA SER A 346 -61.84 24.23 13.27
C SER A 346 -61.25 25.54 13.80
N CYS A 347 -60.09 25.96 13.28
CA CYS A 347 -59.46 27.25 13.62
C CYS A 347 -60.32 28.44 13.19
N SER A 348 -60.94 28.37 12.01
CA SER A 348 -61.82 29.42 11.49
C SER A 348 -63.06 29.58 12.38
N PHE A 349 -63.61 28.47 12.88
CA PHE A 349 -64.71 28.47 13.84
C PHE A 349 -64.31 29.09 15.19
N PHE A 350 -63.10 28.80 15.68
CA PHE A 350 -62.56 29.39 16.91
C PHE A 350 -62.35 30.91 16.81
N ILE A 351 -61.83 31.39 15.67
CA ILE A 351 -61.64 32.83 15.41
C ILE A 351 -62.99 33.56 15.37
N TYR A 352 -64.02 32.93 14.79
CA TYR A 352 -65.38 33.48 14.76
C TYR A 352 -65.98 33.63 16.17
N ILE A 353 -65.81 32.61 17.03
CA ILE A 353 -66.27 32.66 18.43
C ILE A 353 -65.51 33.72 19.24
N LEU A 354 -64.19 33.86 19.04
CA LEU A 354 -63.39 34.88 19.73
C LEU A 354 -63.86 36.30 19.38
N ASN A 355 -64.15 36.56 18.10
CA ASN A 355 -64.65 37.86 17.64
C ASN A 355 -66.05 38.17 18.20
N LEU A 356 -66.94 37.17 18.31
CA LEU A 356 -68.26 37.31 18.92
C LEU A 356 -68.19 37.64 20.43
N ASN A 357 -67.26 37.02 21.15
CA ASN A 357 -67.05 37.31 22.56
C ASN A 357 -66.39 38.68 22.79
N LEU A 358 -65.47 39.11 21.92
CA LEU A 358 -64.91 40.46 21.95
C LEU A 358 -65.99 41.53 21.71
N LEU A 359 -66.90 41.33 20.75
CA LEU A 359 -68.03 42.24 20.51
C LEU A 359 -68.97 42.35 21.72
N LYS A 360 -69.24 41.25 22.42
CA LYS A 360 -70.05 41.27 23.66
C LYS A 360 -69.36 41.99 24.82
N LEU A 361 -68.03 41.89 24.93
CA LEU A 361 -67.23 42.64 25.90
C LEU A 361 -67.26 44.15 25.60
N PHE A 362 -67.08 44.54 24.34
CA PHE A 362 -67.20 45.95 23.93
C PHE A 362 -68.61 46.53 24.16
N ALA A 363 -69.67 45.74 23.94
CA ALA A 363 -71.04 46.16 24.22
C ALA A 363 -71.33 46.32 25.73
N SER A 364 -70.62 45.57 26.59
CA SER A 364 -70.77 45.65 28.05
C SER A 364 -70.01 46.83 28.66
N LEU A 365 -68.84 47.17 28.10
CA LEU A 365 -68.05 48.34 28.51
C LEU A 365 -68.74 49.67 28.18
N LYS A 366 -69.54 49.71 27.11
CA LYS A 366 -70.28 50.92 26.69
C LYS A 366 -71.53 51.25 27.54
N ARG A 367 -71.82 50.45 28.59
CA ARG A 367 -72.91 50.68 29.56
C ARG A 367 -72.44 51.26 30.90
N ILE A 368 -71.14 51.53 31.06
CA ILE A 368 -70.54 52.00 32.32
C ILE A 368 -70.20 53.50 32.29
N ASP A 369 -70.49 54.21 31.19
CA ASP A 369 -70.40 55.68 31.09
C ASP A 369 -71.78 56.34 30.95
#